data_AF-A0A4S2MTF2-F1
#
_entry.id   AF-A0A4S2MTF2-F1
#
_cell.length_a   1.000
_cell.length_b   1.000
_cell.length_c   1.000
_cell.angle_alpha   90.00
_cell.angle_beta   90.00
_cell.angle_gamma   90.00
#
_symmetry.space_group_name_H-M   'P 1'
#
loop_
_entity.id
_entity.type
_entity.pdbx_description
1 polymer ?
#
loop_
_entity_poly.entity_id
_entity_poly.type
_entity_poly.pdbx_seq_one_letter_code
_entity_poly.pdbx_strand_id
1 'polypeptide(L)'
;MRIALHHPARRHHLLLSPPSILPVLSLQASRHFLTLSTPRSSSTTPFITSSTSTSHLARQLPHQQSCSMSSSSDDAYAAFLSRANRDYSAPQGQQQAPTLSTAEIGEEHTPHPAIRALGERYYVSDADEPFVGVELSAEGLIGGAEFAKLLKVEEDTVEVLKPQDWDVRSEYKDVVDAVRESCGGAEVRVYRVQEAGSRALYYVLGFERGRLRGVRVKAVES
;
A
#
# COMPACT_ATOMS: atom_id res chain seq x y z
N MET A 1 71.38 -44.46 3.33
CA MET A 1 71.34 -45.35 4.51
C MET A 1 70.67 -44.61 5.66
N ARG A 2 69.55 -45.15 6.17
CA ARG A 2 68.92 -44.96 7.52
C ARG A 2 68.49 -43.52 7.90
N ILE A 3 67.22 -43.12 7.90
CA ILE A 3 65.99 -43.55 8.63
C ILE A 3 66.17 -43.68 10.15
N ALA A 4 65.56 -42.76 10.90
CA ALA A 4 64.97 -42.93 12.25
C ALA A 4 64.18 -41.63 12.58
N LEU A 5 62.86 -41.54 12.39
CA LEU A 5 61.78 -41.94 13.32
C LEU A 5 62.04 -41.56 14.79
N HIS A 6 61.33 -40.55 15.30
CA HIS A 6 60.66 -40.60 16.62
C HIS A 6 59.64 -39.46 16.78
N HIS A 7 58.35 -39.84 16.78
CA HIS A 7 57.29 -39.20 17.57
C HIS A 7 57.20 -39.99 18.89
N PRO A 8 56.76 -39.42 20.04
CA PRO A 8 55.31 -39.29 20.25
C PRO A 8 54.81 -38.19 21.22
N ALA A 9 53.55 -37.82 20.98
CA ALA A 9 52.43 -37.67 21.93
C ALA A 9 52.43 -36.61 23.06
N ARG A 10 51.27 -35.92 23.07
CA ARG A 10 50.38 -35.55 24.21
C ARG A 10 50.11 -34.04 24.19
N ARG A 11 48.92 -33.51 24.45
CA ARG A 11 47.56 -34.02 24.72
C ARG A 11 46.68 -32.75 24.80
N HIS A 12 45.46 -32.83 24.24
CA HIS A 12 44.18 -32.19 24.65
C HIS A 12 44.22 -30.72 25.15
N HIS A 13 43.40 -29.78 24.68
CA HIS A 13 41.94 -29.86 24.58
C HIS A 13 41.43 -28.71 23.71
N LEU A 14 40.75 -29.03 22.61
CA LEU A 14 39.86 -28.11 21.92
C LEU A 14 38.59 -28.02 22.77
N LEU A 15 38.26 -26.84 23.28
CA LEU A 15 36.95 -26.56 23.86
C LEU A 15 35.97 -26.31 22.71
N LEU A 16 35.49 -27.43 22.17
CA LEU A 16 34.35 -27.49 21.27
C LEU A 16 33.09 -27.28 22.13
N SER A 17 32.45 -26.13 22.00
CA SER A 17 31.13 -25.88 22.58
C SER A 17 30.12 -26.88 22.01
N PRO A 18 29.38 -27.64 22.86
CA PRO A 18 28.26 -28.43 22.37
C PRO A 18 27.01 -27.56 22.15
N PRO A 19 26.24 -27.79 21.07
CA PRO A 19 24.90 -27.22 20.94
C PRO A 19 23.94 -27.93 21.91
N SER A 20 23.28 -27.17 22.79
CA SER A 20 22.18 -27.69 23.60
C SER A 20 20.91 -27.75 22.76
N ILE A 21 20.51 -28.98 22.48
CA ILE A 21 19.27 -29.39 21.82
C ILE A 21 18.12 -29.21 22.82
N LEU A 22 17.08 -28.50 22.40
CA LEU A 22 15.77 -28.47 23.07
C LEU A 22 14.96 -29.72 22.70
N PRO A 23 14.21 -30.31 23.64
CA PRO A 23 12.92 -30.88 23.28
C PRO A 23 11.76 -30.39 24.16
N VAL A 24 10.74 -29.89 23.47
CA VAL A 24 9.31 -30.14 23.62
C VAL A 24 8.77 -30.33 25.05
N LEU A 25 7.96 -29.36 25.49
CA LEU A 25 6.80 -29.65 26.33
C LEU A 25 5.52 -29.17 25.67
N SER A 26 4.63 -30.14 25.51
CA SER A 26 3.21 -30.07 25.17
C SER A 26 2.39 -29.53 26.36
N LEU A 27 1.09 -29.32 26.11
CA LEU A 27 -0.01 -28.79 26.94
C LEU A 27 -0.19 -27.26 26.79
N GLN A 28 -1.36 -26.72 26.44
CA GLN A 28 -2.72 -27.21 26.65
C GLN A 28 -3.68 -26.51 25.69
N ALA A 29 -4.47 -27.29 24.95
CA ALA A 29 -5.67 -26.79 24.29
C ALA A 29 -6.75 -26.58 25.36
N SER A 30 -7.20 -25.33 25.56
CA SER A 30 -8.42 -25.06 26.31
C SER A 30 -9.50 -24.59 25.35
N ARG A 31 -10.48 -25.49 25.14
CA ARG A 31 -11.73 -25.22 24.45
C ARG A 31 -12.63 -24.43 25.40
N HIS A 32 -12.96 -23.20 25.03
CA HIS A 32 -14.17 -22.55 25.52
C HIS A 32 -15.13 -22.38 24.35
N PHE A 33 -16.09 -23.30 24.30
CA PHE A 33 -17.38 -23.11 23.64
C PHE A 33 -18.16 -22.08 24.44
N LEU A 34 -18.53 -20.96 23.82
CA LEU A 34 -19.74 -20.22 24.15
C LEU A 34 -20.50 -19.94 22.86
N THR A 35 -21.46 -20.81 22.62
CA THR A 35 -22.67 -20.58 21.83
C THR A 35 -23.45 -19.41 22.43
N LEU A 36 -23.92 -18.45 21.64
CA LEU A 36 -25.35 -18.22 21.31
C LEU A 36 -25.59 -16.87 20.63
N SER A 37 -26.55 -16.92 19.69
CA SER A 37 -27.54 -15.89 19.40
C SER A 37 -27.18 -14.70 18.52
N THR A 38 -27.48 -14.90 17.23
CA THR A 38 -28.07 -13.90 16.34
C THR A 38 -29.30 -13.26 16.98
N PRO A 39 -29.50 -11.94 16.78
CA PRO A 39 -30.82 -11.52 16.34
C PRO A 39 -30.75 -10.72 15.04
N ARG A 40 -31.39 -11.30 14.02
CA ARG A 40 -31.94 -10.60 12.86
C ARG A 40 -33.13 -9.78 13.37
N SER A 41 -33.04 -8.46 13.32
CA SER A 41 -34.21 -7.58 13.46
C SER A 41 -34.26 -6.58 12.32
N SER A 42 -35.19 -6.87 11.43
CA SER A 42 -35.84 -5.98 10.49
C SER A 42 -36.54 -4.80 11.18
N SER A 43 -36.34 -3.59 10.68
CA SER A 43 -37.31 -2.49 10.73
C SER A 43 -37.04 -1.61 9.51
N THR A 44 -37.85 -1.67 8.45
CA THR A 44 -39.17 -1.03 8.31
C THR A 44 -39.03 0.49 8.35
N THR A 45 -38.91 1.05 7.15
CA THR A 45 -39.28 2.44 6.85
C THR A 45 -40.76 2.66 7.16
N PRO A 46 -41.11 3.84 7.69
CA PRO A 46 -42.16 4.58 7.01
C PRO A 46 -41.78 6.06 6.81
N PHE A 47 -42.00 6.50 5.56
CA PHE A 47 -42.71 7.69 5.10
C PHE A 47 -42.92 8.90 6.05
N ILE A 48 -42.86 10.10 5.46
CA ILE A 48 -43.66 11.34 5.67
C ILE A 48 -42.72 12.55 5.48
N THR A 49 -42.57 13.07 4.26
CA THR A 49 -43.33 14.23 3.72
C THR A 49 -43.51 15.38 4.73
N SER A 50 -42.60 16.36 4.66
CA SER A 50 -42.84 17.70 5.20
C SER A 50 -42.64 18.71 4.07
N SER A 51 -43.76 19.02 3.42
CA SER A 51 -43.98 20.16 2.55
C SER A 51 -43.87 21.45 3.33
N THR A 52 -42.90 22.30 3.00
CA THR A 52 -42.93 23.72 3.38
C THR A 52 -43.36 24.52 2.17
N SER A 53 -44.65 24.87 2.15
CA SER A 53 -45.26 25.80 1.20
C SER A 53 -44.71 27.21 1.43
N THR A 54 -43.90 27.70 0.49
CA THR A 54 -43.67 29.13 0.29
C THR A 54 -44.59 29.61 -0.82
N SER A 55 -45.70 30.24 -0.45
CA SER A 55 -46.62 30.90 -1.36
C SER A 55 -45.99 32.19 -1.90
N HIS A 56 -45.45 32.15 -3.11
CA HIS A 56 -45.14 33.35 -3.88
C HIS A 56 -46.34 33.76 -4.73
N LEU A 57 -46.62 35.06 -4.66
CA LEU A 57 -47.68 35.80 -5.34
C LEU A 57 -48.00 35.30 -6.76
N ALA A 58 -49.29 35.10 -6.99
CA ALA A 58 -49.86 35.10 -8.33
C ALA A 58 -49.65 36.47 -9.00
N ARG A 59 -48.98 36.48 -10.14
CA ARG A 59 -49.12 37.55 -11.13
C ARG A 59 -49.25 36.92 -12.52
N GLN A 60 -50.31 37.36 -13.19
CA GLN A 60 -50.86 36.83 -14.42
C GLN A 60 -49.90 36.95 -15.62
N LEU A 61 -50.04 36.00 -16.55
CA LEU A 61 -49.61 36.02 -17.97
C LEU A 61 -50.14 37.27 -18.71
N PRO A 62 -49.68 37.61 -19.95
CA PRO A 62 -48.97 36.77 -20.92
C PRO A 62 -47.80 37.46 -21.65
N HIS A 63 -46.77 36.70 -22.00
CA HIS A 63 -45.97 37.07 -23.17
C HIS A 63 -45.56 35.83 -23.94
N GLN A 64 -46.04 35.77 -25.19
CA GLN A 64 -45.49 34.90 -26.20
C GLN A 64 -44.00 35.17 -26.31
N GLN A 65 -43.19 34.16 -26.05
CA GLN A 65 -41.95 33.98 -26.77
C GLN A 65 -41.93 32.54 -27.25
N SER A 66 -42.03 32.42 -28.56
CA SER A 66 -41.79 31.23 -29.36
C SER A 66 -40.78 30.31 -28.67
N CYS A 67 -41.28 29.20 -28.13
CA CYS A 67 -40.47 28.05 -27.79
C CYS A 67 -39.96 27.47 -29.11
N SER A 68 -38.85 28.00 -29.63
CA SER A 68 -37.91 27.13 -30.31
C SER A 68 -37.55 26.07 -29.27
N MET A 69 -38.11 24.87 -29.42
CA MET A 69 -37.77 23.71 -28.61
C MET A 69 -36.27 23.47 -28.77
N SER A 70 -35.48 24.04 -27.86
CA SER A 70 -34.06 23.77 -27.79
C SER A 70 -33.92 22.32 -27.36
N SER A 71 -33.52 21.45 -28.29
CA SER A 71 -33.12 20.06 -28.06
C SER A 71 -31.91 19.93 -27.11
N SER A 72 -31.42 21.01 -26.49
CA SER A 72 -30.24 21.01 -25.63
C SER A 72 -30.47 20.39 -24.25
N SER A 73 -31.73 20.25 -23.78
CA SER A 73 -32.03 19.63 -22.49
C SER A 73 -31.94 18.10 -22.54
N ASP A 74 -32.43 17.48 -23.63
CA ASP A 74 -32.35 16.03 -23.80
C ASP A 74 -30.91 15.58 -24.11
N ASP A 75 -30.15 16.36 -24.89
CA ASP A 75 -28.72 16.10 -25.11
C ASP A 75 -27.91 16.16 -23.81
N ALA A 76 -28.18 17.13 -22.95
CA ALA A 76 -27.52 17.24 -21.64
C ALA A 76 -27.90 16.07 -20.70
N TYR A 77 -29.15 15.61 -20.76
CA TYR A 77 -29.62 14.48 -19.96
C TYR A 77 -29.04 13.14 -20.45
N ALA A 78 -28.98 12.95 -21.77
CA ALA A 78 -28.33 11.78 -22.38
C ALA A 78 -26.83 11.74 -22.06
N ALA A 79 -26.16 12.90 -22.07
CA ALA A 79 -24.76 13.02 -21.68
C ALA A 79 -24.53 12.64 -20.21
N PHE A 80 -25.46 13.00 -19.31
CA PHE A 80 -25.38 12.62 -17.89
C PHE A 80 -25.57 11.11 -17.70
N LEU A 81 -26.56 10.50 -18.34
CA LEU A 81 -26.78 9.05 -18.29
C LEU A 81 -25.59 8.27 -18.89
N SER A 82 -25.04 8.74 -20.01
CA SER A 82 -23.87 8.15 -20.63
C SER A 82 -22.62 8.27 -19.75
N ARG A 83 -22.47 9.40 -19.06
CA ARG A 83 -21.35 9.63 -18.12
C ARG A 83 -21.46 8.81 -16.84
N ALA A 84 -22.68 8.56 -16.35
CA ALA A 84 -22.93 7.72 -15.18
C ALA A 84 -22.74 6.22 -15.45
N ASN A 85 -23.03 5.77 -16.67
CA ASN A 85 -22.85 4.38 -17.10
C ASN A 85 -21.47 4.11 -17.72
N ARG A 86 -20.56 5.08 -17.67
CA ARG A 86 -19.22 4.92 -18.22
C ARG A 86 -18.41 4.00 -17.30
N ASP A 87 -18.03 2.85 -17.85
CA ASP A 87 -17.20 1.87 -17.17
C ASP A 87 -15.78 2.42 -17.01
N TYR A 88 -15.34 2.65 -15.77
CA TYR A 88 -14.03 3.24 -15.47
C TYR A 88 -12.89 2.21 -15.47
N SER A 89 -13.17 0.96 -15.85
CA SER A 89 -12.20 -0.14 -15.89
C SER A 89 -11.35 -0.20 -17.17
N ALA A 90 -11.56 0.70 -18.14
CA ALA A 90 -10.77 0.78 -19.37
C ALA A 90 -10.09 2.16 -19.54
N PRO A 91 -8.77 2.23 -19.79
CA PRO A 91 -8.08 3.49 -20.00
C PRO A 91 -8.36 3.99 -21.42
N GLN A 92 -9.17 5.05 -21.57
CA GLN A 92 -9.20 5.79 -22.83
C GLN A 92 -9.05 7.30 -22.62
N GLY A 93 -7.91 7.78 -23.11
CA GLY A 93 -7.72 9.08 -23.76
C GLY A 93 -7.98 10.30 -22.88
N GLN A 94 -7.03 10.63 -22.00
CA GLN A 94 -6.99 11.93 -21.35
C GLN A 94 -6.14 12.91 -22.17
N GLN A 95 -6.74 14.05 -22.49
CA GLN A 95 -6.02 15.28 -22.78
C GLN A 95 -5.03 15.53 -21.65
N GLN A 96 -3.76 15.66 -22.03
CA GLN A 96 -2.61 15.73 -21.13
C GLN A 96 -2.64 17.01 -20.29
N ALA A 97 -3.12 16.88 -19.05
CA ALA A 97 -2.32 17.34 -17.92
C ALA A 97 -1.27 16.25 -17.66
N PRO A 98 -0.02 16.56 -17.29
CA PRO A 98 0.99 15.55 -17.02
C PRO A 98 0.62 14.80 -15.73
N THR A 99 -0.25 13.80 -15.85
CA THR A 99 -0.41 12.75 -14.85
C THR A 99 0.86 11.91 -14.93
N LEU A 100 1.84 12.26 -14.11
CA LEU A 100 2.96 11.38 -13.79
C LEU A 100 2.36 10.03 -13.38
N SER A 101 2.45 9.07 -14.30
CA SER A 101 1.92 7.73 -14.11
C SER A 101 2.94 6.96 -13.27
N THR A 102 3.02 7.30 -11.99
CA THR A 102 3.80 6.57 -10.97
C THR A 102 3.04 5.33 -10.48
N ALA A 103 1.81 5.13 -10.95
CA ALA A 103 1.10 3.88 -10.81
C ALA A 103 1.83 2.81 -11.64
N GLU A 104 2.19 1.70 -10.99
CA GLU A 104 2.69 0.45 -11.62
C GLU A 104 4.18 0.36 -11.97
N ILE A 105 5.04 1.28 -11.51
CA ILE A 105 6.50 1.06 -11.62
C ILE A 105 6.97 0.28 -10.40
N GLY A 106 6.75 -1.02 -10.49
CA GLY A 106 7.13 -2.05 -9.54
C GLY A 106 6.53 -3.32 -10.07
N GLU A 107 7.37 -4.28 -10.47
CA GLU A 107 6.87 -5.59 -10.85
C GLU A 107 6.14 -6.14 -9.62
N GLU A 108 4.81 -6.23 -9.70
CA GLU A 108 3.99 -6.86 -8.67
C GLU A 108 4.30 -8.35 -8.70
N HIS A 109 5.41 -8.69 -8.05
CA HIS A 109 5.92 -10.03 -7.98
C HIS A 109 5.44 -10.67 -6.67
N THR A 110 5.31 -12.00 -6.68
CA THR A 110 4.76 -12.69 -5.51
C THR A 110 5.66 -12.41 -4.30
N PRO A 111 5.19 -11.73 -3.23
CA PRO A 111 6.07 -11.13 -2.24
C PRO A 111 6.90 -12.18 -1.51
N HIS A 112 8.01 -11.79 -0.87
CA HIS A 112 8.71 -12.69 0.06
C HIS A 112 7.74 -13.17 1.18
N PRO A 113 7.84 -14.41 1.69
CA PRO A 113 6.94 -14.92 2.73
C PRO A 113 6.79 -14.01 3.94
N ALA A 114 7.87 -13.35 4.37
CA ALA A 114 7.84 -12.37 5.47
C ALA A 114 6.91 -11.17 5.17
N ILE A 115 6.93 -10.66 3.93
CA ILE A 115 6.05 -9.57 3.49
C ILE A 115 4.61 -10.08 3.37
N ARG A 116 4.40 -11.31 2.87
CA ARG A 116 3.05 -11.91 2.81
C ARG A 116 2.44 -12.12 4.20
N ALA A 117 3.26 -12.39 5.21
CA ALA A 117 2.80 -12.60 6.57
C ALA A 117 2.19 -11.33 7.20
N LEU A 118 2.44 -10.15 6.64
CA LEU A 118 1.77 -8.91 7.04
C LEU A 118 0.27 -8.90 6.71
N GLY A 119 -0.18 -9.72 5.75
CA GLY A 119 -1.57 -9.73 5.29
C GLY A 119 -2.01 -8.36 4.75
N GLU A 120 -3.27 -8.00 5.01
CA GLU A 120 -3.83 -6.70 4.67
C GLU A 120 -3.46 -5.64 5.72
N ARG A 121 -2.17 -5.31 5.81
CA ARG A 121 -1.71 -4.21 6.67
C ARG A 121 -1.99 -2.88 5.98
N TYR A 122 -2.70 -1.99 6.67
CA TYR A 122 -3.04 -0.66 6.17
C TYR A 122 -2.11 0.43 6.72
N TYR A 123 -1.83 1.42 5.88
CA TYR A 123 -1.20 2.66 6.27
C TYR A 123 -2.25 3.71 6.61
N VAL A 124 -2.20 4.20 7.85
CA VAL A 124 -3.14 5.19 8.37
C VAL A 124 -2.81 6.56 7.74
N SER A 125 -3.66 6.97 6.82
CA SER A 125 -3.65 8.28 6.16
C SER A 125 -5.09 8.58 5.70
N ASP A 126 -5.35 9.77 5.14
CA ASP A 126 -6.70 10.10 4.65
C ASP A 126 -7.21 9.13 3.54
N ALA A 127 -6.31 8.36 2.92
CA ALA A 127 -6.66 7.36 1.91
C ALA A 127 -6.82 5.92 2.45
N ASP A 128 -6.35 5.61 3.66
CA ASP A 128 -6.40 4.26 4.26
C ASP A 128 -6.04 3.11 3.29
N GLU A 129 -4.87 3.19 2.65
CA GLU A 129 -4.44 2.22 1.62
C GLU A 129 -3.62 1.06 2.21
N PRO A 130 -3.71 -0.16 1.65
CA PRO A 130 -2.92 -1.30 2.08
C PRO A 130 -1.47 -1.21 1.58
N PHE A 131 -0.56 -1.82 2.33
CA PHE A 131 0.80 -2.08 1.85
C PHE A 131 0.80 -3.15 0.76
N VAL A 132 1.43 -2.85 -0.36
CA VAL A 132 1.57 -3.75 -1.53
C VAL A 132 3.02 -4.18 -1.67
N GLY A 133 3.28 -5.48 -1.78
CA GLY A 133 4.63 -5.99 -1.99
C GLY A 133 5.21 -5.58 -3.35
N VAL A 134 6.48 -5.17 -3.38
CA VAL A 134 7.17 -4.74 -4.61
C VAL A 134 8.59 -5.28 -4.66
N GLU A 135 9.04 -5.57 -5.89
CA GLU A 135 10.44 -5.81 -6.20
C GLU A 135 10.89 -4.90 -7.36
N LEU A 136 12.08 -4.32 -7.22
CA LEU A 136 12.69 -3.46 -8.23
C LEU A 136 14.13 -3.91 -8.49
N SER A 137 14.59 -3.86 -9.73
CA SER A 137 15.99 -4.20 -10.06
C SER A 137 16.90 -3.00 -9.76
N ALA A 138 17.95 -3.21 -8.98
CA ALA A 138 18.93 -2.18 -8.62
C ALA A 138 20.29 -2.81 -8.27
N GLU A 139 21.36 -2.03 -8.27
CA GLU A 139 22.70 -2.52 -7.91
C GLU A 139 23.05 -2.32 -6.42
N GLY A 140 22.16 -1.70 -5.66
CA GLY A 140 22.33 -1.45 -4.23
C GLY A 140 21.18 -0.64 -3.64
N LEU A 141 21.40 -0.15 -2.41
CA LEU A 141 20.59 0.92 -1.81
C LEU A 141 20.91 2.25 -2.49
N ILE A 142 20.13 2.57 -3.51
CA ILE A 142 20.31 3.75 -4.35
C ILE A 142 19.84 5.05 -3.66
N GLY A 143 20.35 6.19 -4.14
CA GLY A 143 19.92 7.51 -3.69
C GLY A 143 18.59 7.97 -4.31
N GLY A 144 18.10 9.14 -3.90
CA GLY A 144 16.84 9.71 -4.42
C GLY A 144 16.87 9.93 -5.94
N ALA A 145 17.95 10.50 -6.46
CA ALA A 145 18.15 10.74 -7.90
C ALA A 145 18.09 9.46 -8.76
N GLU A 146 18.74 8.40 -8.29
CA GLU A 146 18.76 7.11 -8.98
C GLU A 146 17.41 6.41 -8.87
N PHE A 147 16.76 6.52 -7.71
CA PHE A 147 15.41 5.99 -7.50
C PHE A 147 14.38 6.72 -8.37
N ALA A 148 14.50 8.04 -8.54
CA ALA A 148 13.68 8.83 -9.42
C ALA A 148 13.81 8.37 -10.89
N LYS A 149 15.03 8.09 -11.35
CA LYS A 149 15.28 7.51 -12.69
C LYS A 149 14.66 6.13 -12.85
N LEU A 150 14.74 5.29 -11.83
CA LEU A 150 14.14 3.96 -11.82
C LEU A 150 12.62 4.03 -11.96
N LEU A 151 12.00 4.99 -11.27
CA LEU A 151 10.57 5.27 -11.33
C LEU A 151 10.17 6.22 -12.47
N LYS A 152 11.11 6.69 -13.28
CA LYS A 152 10.87 7.68 -14.36
C LYS A 152 10.09 8.93 -13.88
N VAL A 153 10.38 9.37 -12.65
CA VAL A 153 9.83 10.60 -12.05
C VAL A 153 10.91 11.67 -11.94
N GLU A 154 10.50 12.90 -11.65
CA GLU A 154 11.43 14.01 -11.40
C GLU A 154 12.17 13.80 -10.07
N GLU A 155 13.48 14.10 -10.05
CA GLU A 155 14.33 13.92 -8.87
C GLU A 155 13.82 14.72 -7.67
N ASP A 156 13.31 15.94 -7.91
CA ASP A 156 12.79 16.84 -6.87
C ASP A 156 11.53 16.31 -6.17
N THR A 157 10.88 15.29 -6.74
CA THR A 157 9.70 14.65 -6.14
C THR A 157 10.07 13.51 -5.18
N VAL A 158 11.34 13.09 -5.15
CA VAL A 158 11.79 11.93 -4.37
C VAL A 158 12.60 12.38 -3.16
N GLU A 159 12.12 12.01 -1.99
CA GLU A 159 12.79 12.23 -0.71
C GLU A 159 13.21 10.90 -0.09
N VAL A 160 14.42 10.85 0.46
CA VAL A 160 14.96 9.66 1.13
C VAL A 160 14.88 9.85 2.64
N LEU A 161 14.17 8.95 3.31
CA LEU A 161 13.91 8.98 4.74
C LEU A 161 14.49 7.72 5.42
N LYS A 162 14.84 7.85 6.70
CA LYS A 162 15.08 6.67 7.54
C LYS A 162 13.74 6.12 8.05
N PRO A 163 13.65 4.81 8.35
CA PRO A 163 12.42 4.25 8.92
C PRO A 163 11.91 4.97 10.17
N GLN A 164 12.81 5.49 11.01
CA GLN A 164 12.45 6.21 12.24
C GLN A 164 11.91 7.63 11.97
N ASP A 165 12.31 8.25 10.86
CA ASP A 165 11.84 9.58 10.48
C ASP A 165 10.44 9.48 9.84
N TRP A 166 10.17 8.39 9.13
CA TRP A 166 8.86 8.08 8.56
C TRP A 166 7.85 7.54 9.59
N ASP A 167 8.28 6.59 10.43
CA ASP A 167 7.45 5.95 11.45
C ASP A 167 7.84 6.43 12.86
N VAL A 168 7.60 7.72 13.12
CA VAL A 168 7.95 8.38 14.40
C VAL A 168 7.29 7.69 15.60
N ARG A 169 6.11 7.10 15.40
CA ARG A 169 5.33 6.42 16.46
C ARG A 169 5.65 4.92 16.56
N SER A 170 6.53 4.40 15.71
CA SER A 170 6.88 2.97 15.65
C SER A 170 5.65 2.05 15.44
N GLU A 171 4.64 2.53 14.73
CA GLU A 171 3.38 1.81 14.44
C GLU A 171 3.53 0.80 13.29
N TYR A 172 4.58 0.93 12.49
CA TYR A 172 4.89 0.11 11.31
C TYR A 172 6.21 -0.65 11.46
N LYS A 173 6.64 -0.89 12.70
CA LYS A 173 7.83 -1.69 13.01
C LYS A 173 7.74 -3.10 12.42
N ASP A 174 6.55 -3.70 12.44
CA ASP A 174 6.23 -4.98 11.81
C ASP A 174 6.54 -4.96 10.31
N VAL A 175 6.14 -3.91 9.61
CA VAL A 175 6.42 -3.70 8.18
C VAL A 175 7.93 -3.61 7.94
N VAL A 176 8.63 -2.77 8.70
CA VAL A 176 10.09 -2.60 8.57
C VAL A 176 10.85 -3.89 8.86
N ASP A 177 10.43 -4.64 9.89
CA ASP A 177 11.05 -5.90 10.27
C ASP A 177 10.79 -6.99 9.22
N ALA A 178 9.59 -7.05 8.64
CA ALA A 178 9.27 -7.96 7.54
C ALA A 178 10.07 -7.67 6.26
N VAL A 179 10.28 -6.38 5.93
CA VAL A 179 11.15 -5.97 4.81
C VAL A 179 12.60 -6.35 5.12
N ARG A 180 13.08 -6.10 6.34
CA ARG A 180 14.43 -6.48 6.76
C ARG A 180 14.65 -7.99 6.68
N GLU A 181 13.69 -8.79 7.14
CA GLU A 181 13.73 -10.25 7.05
C GLU A 181 13.73 -10.72 5.60
N SER A 182 12.94 -10.08 4.73
CA SER A 182 12.91 -10.37 3.30
C SER A 182 14.22 -10.14 2.57
N CYS A 183 15.13 -9.36 3.17
CA CYS A 183 16.44 -9.01 2.63
C CYS A 183 17.59 -9.59 3.47
N GLY A 184 17.33 -10.61 4.29
CA GLY A 184 18.37 -11.29 5.07
C GLY A 184 19.05 -10.41 6.14
N GLY A 185 18.33 -9.41 6.68
CA GLY A 185 18.86 -8.51 7.70
C GLY A 185 19.49 -7.22 7.17
N ALA A 186 19.35 -6.92 5.87
CA ALA A 186 19.90 -5.71 5.25
C ALA A 186 19.33 -4.40 5.83
N GLU A 187 20.01 -3.30 5.53
CA GLU A 187 19.50 -1.95 5.81
C GLU A 187 18.20 -1.70 5.05
N VAL A 188 17.26 -1.02 5.70
CA VAL A 188 15.95 -0.65 5.14
C VAL A 188 15.91 0.86 5.01
N ARG A 189 15.45 1.34 3.86
CA ARG A 189 15.31 2.76 3.52
C ARG A 189 13.89 3.04 3.08
N VAL A 190 13.42 4.24 3.38
CA VAL A 190 12.11 4.71 2.96
C VAL A 190 12.29 5.78 1.89
N TYR A 191 11.55 5.66 0.79
CA TYR A 191 11.49 6.67 -0.26
C TYR A 191 10.09 7.24 -0.29
N ARG A 192 9.96 8.56 -0.14
CA ARG A 192 8.71 9.30 -0.31
C ARG A 192 8.72 9.91 -1.70
N VAL A 193 7.73 9.60 -2.52
CA VAL A 193 7.57 10.12 -3.87
C VAL A 193 6.32 10.99 -3.89
N GLN A 194 6.51 12.29 -4.09
CA GLN A 194 5.41 13.25 -4.22
C GLN A 194 4.67 12.99 -5.54
N GLU A 195 3.37 12.73 -5.46
CA GLU A 195 2.48 12.73 -6.62
C GLU A 195 1.75 14.09 -6.71
N ALA A 196 0.83 14.21 -7.68
CA ALA A 196 0.04 15.41 -7.84
C ALA A 196 -0.82 15.72 -6.59
N GLY A 197 -0.81 16.99 -6.17
CA GLY A 197 -1.60 17.48 -5.04
C GLY A 197 -1.05 17.00 -3.69
N SER A 198 -1.94 16.53 -2.82
CA SER A 198 -1.65 16.02 -1.48
C SER A 198 -1.21 14.55 -1.45
N ARG A 199 -0.97 13.91 -2.61
CA ARG A 199 -0.69 12.48 -2.68
C ARG A 199 0.80 12.20 -2.57
N ALA A 200 1.16 11.20 -1.79
CA ALA A 200 2.51 10.68 -1.68
C ALA A 200 2.51 9.15 -1.78
N LEU A 201 3.55 8.60 -2.41
CA LEU A 201 3.84 7.17 -2.43
C LEU A 201 5.05 6.88 -1.56
N TYR A 202 4.87 6.01 -0.57
CA TYR A 202 5.95 5.54 0.28
C TYR A 202 6.43 4.17 -0.20
N TYR A 203 7.74 4.03 -0.40
CA TYR A 203 8.40 2.76 -0.66
C TYR A 203 9.32 2.42 0.50
N VAL A 204 9.04 1.31 1.19
CA VAL A 204 9.89 0.77 2.27
C VAL A 204 10.66 -0.40 1.68
N LEU A 205 11.95 -0.20 1.41
CA LEU A 205 12.76 -1.13 0.62
C LEU A 205 14.05 -1.52 1.34
N GLY A 206 14.45 -2.77 1.19
CA GLY A 206 15.79 -3.27 1.49
C GLY A 206 16.44 -3.83 0.25
N PHE A 207 17.78 -3.91 0.23
CA PHE A 207 18.53 -4.46 -0.90
C PHE A 207 18.96 -5.90 -0.64
N GLU A 208 18.66 -6.80 -1.57
CA GLU A 208 19.12 -8.18 -1.55
C GLU A 208 19.38 -8.70 -2.97
N ARG A 209 20.58 -9.25 -3.22
CA ARG A 209 20.94 -9.98 -4.46
C ARG A 209 20.60 -9.23 -5.76
N GLY A 210 20.90 -7.93 -5.83
CA GLY A 210 20.67 -7.12 -7.04
C GLY A 210 19.21 -6.68 -7.23
N ARG A 211 18.41 -6.73 -6.17
CA ARG A 211 17.03 -6.24 -6.17
C ARG A 211 16.73 -5.48 -4.90
N LEU A 212 15.93 -4.42 -5.03
CA LEU A 212 15.22 -3.81 -3.92
C LEU A 212 13.93 -4.60 -3.70
N ARG A 213 13.71 -5.09 -2.49
CA ARG A 213 12.50 -5.81 -2.07
C ARG A 213 11.84 -5.06 -0.93
N GLY A 214 10.51 -5.03 -0.93
CA GLY A 214 9.78 -4.50 0.21
C GLY A 214 8.33 -4.23 -0.10
N VAL A 215 7.81 -3.11 0.41
CA VAL A 215 6.42 -2.70 0.22
C VAL A 215 6.32 -1.28 -0.30
N ARG A 216 5.23 -0.99 -1.00
CA ARG A 216 4.79 0.36 -1.31
C ARG A 216 3.42 0.63 -0.72
N VAL A 217 3.12 1.88 -0.43
CA VAL A 217 1.77 2.31 -0.04
C VAL A 217 1.51 3.74 -0.51
N LYS A 218 0.25 4.05 -0.79
CA LYS A 218 -0.20 5.39 -1.17
C LYS A 218 -0.78 6.10 0.05
N ALA A 219 -0.49 7.38 0.17
CA ALA A 219 -0.97 8.22 1.25
C ALA A 219 -1.50 9.56 0.71
N VAL A 220 -2.43 10.15 1.45
CA VAL A 220 -2.90 11.52 1.23
C VAL A 220 -2.55 12.34 2.48
N GLU A 221 -1.84 13.44 2.26
CA GLU A 221 -1.29 14.34 3.27
C GLU A 221 -2.00 15.70 3.17
N SER A 222 -2.77 16.07 4.19
CA SER A 222 -3.51 17.34 4.25
C SER A 222 -2.85 18.35 5.18
#